data_AF-A0A971BE45-F1
#
_entry.id   AF-A0A971BE45-F1
#
_cell.length_a   1.000
_cell.length_b   1.000
_cell.length_c   1.000
_cell.angle_alpha   90.00
_cell.angle_beta   90.00
_cell.angle_gamma   90.00
#
_symmetry.space_group_name_H-M   'P 1'
#
loop_
_entity.id
_entity.type
_entity.pdbx_description
1 polymer ?
#
loop_
_entity_poly.entity_id
_entity_poly.type
_entity_poly.pdbx_seq_one_letter_code
_entity_poly.pdbx_strand_id
1 'polypeptide(L)'
;MIGAAASPSAQAPRTAPDEAPARRALHAQIERLERDLARTVAAGWQRDGLTAGHGGRSDRPRLRDLGELEAIRDGLAARVAGARAELRDRRAREADRLALVAEMVAAPERHRWRRVSHADVGRPGCREWRVVPRWGPVGLLADWWRVKVSSGCPLAT
;
A
#
# COMPACT_ATOMS: atom_id res chain seq x y z
N MET A 1 -23.10 -17.25 79.02
CA MET A 1 -22.96 -17.58 77.58
C MET A 1 -22.42 -16.35 76.88
N ILE A 2 -21.14 -16.35 76.52
CA ILE A 2 -20.45 -15.19 75.92
C ILE A 2 -20.43 -15.42 74.40
N GLY A 3 -21.20 -14.61 73.67
CA GLY A 3 -21.19 -14.61 72.21
C GLY A 3 -20.02 -13.77 71.70
N ALA A 4 -19.05 -14.42 71.06
CA ALA A 4 -17.92 -13.77 70.42
C ALA A 4 -18.38 -13.06 69.13
N ALA A 5 -18.25 -11.75 69.09
CA ALA A 5 -18.46 -10.94 67.89
C ALA A 5 -17.36 -11.25 66.88
N ALA A 6 -17.75 -11.66 65.66
CA ALA A 6 -16.83 -11.87 64.56
C ALA A 6 -16.27 -10.51 64.11
N SER A 7 -14.95 -10.34 64.26
CA SER A 7 -14.24 -9.15 63.79
C SER A 7 -14.33 -9.02 62.26
N PRO A 8 -14.59 -7.82 61.71
CA PRO A 8 -14.54 -7.60 60.28
C PRO A 8 -13.09 -7.78 59.79
N SER A 9 -12.88 -8.75 58.91
CA SER A 9 -11.59 -9.00 58.29
C SER A 9 -11.17 -7.79 57.46
N ALA A 10 -10.01 -7.21 57.75
CA ALA A 10 -9.43 -6.12 56.99
C ALA A 10 -9.25 -6.56 55.53
N GLN A 11 -10.00 -5.95 54.61
CA GLN A 11 -9.82 -6.16 53.18
C GLN A 11 -8.44 -5.61 52.78
N ALA A 12 -7.56 -6.46 52.27
CA ALA A 12 -6.29 -6.00 51.71
C ALA A 12 -6.53 -5.01 50.56
N PRO A 13 -5.71 -3.94 50.43
CA PRO A 13 -5.84 -2.99 49.32
C PRO A 13 -5.58 -3.72 48.00
N ARG A 14 -6.52 -3.59 47.04
CA ARG A 14 -6.31 -4.06 45.67
C ARG A 14 -5.24 -3.16 45.05
N THR A 15 -4.01 -3.66 44.91
CA THR A 15 -2.95 -2.95 44.20
C THR A 15 -3.41 -2.71 42.76
N ALA A 16 -3.29 -1.47 42.29
CA ALA A 16 -3.53 -1.15 40.89
C ALA A 16 -2.62 -2.04 40.02
N PRO A 17 -3.13 -2.65 38.94
CA PRO A 17 -2.33 -3.52 38.08
C PRO A 17 -1.11 -2.76 37.51
N ASP A 18 0.05 -3.43 37.48
CA ASP A 18 1.25 -2.87 36.84
C ASP A 18 1.04 -2.82 35.31
N GLU A 19 0.80 -1.62 34.80
CA GLU A 19 0.60 -1.37 33.37
C GLU A 19 1.93 -1.27 32.58
N ALA A 20 3.08 -1.17 33.25
CA ALA A 20 4.37 -1.03 32.60
C ALA A 20 4.68 -2.16 31.58
N PRO A 21 4.45 -3.46 31.85
CA PRO A 21 4.62 -4.50 30.85
C PRO A 21 3.67 -4.34 29.65
N ALA A 22 2.40 -3.98 29.88
CA ALA A 22 1.42 -3.78 28.81
C ALA A 22 1.82 -2.62 27.90
N ARG A 23 2.27 -1.51 28.50
CA ARG A 23 2.80 -0.34 27.78
C ARG A 23 4.01 -0.69 26.92
N ARG A 24 5.00 -1.40 27.47
CA ARG A 24 6.18 -1.87 26.71
C ARG A 24 5.77 -2.74 25.52
N ALA A 25 4.81 -3.65 25.74
CA ALA A 25 4.30 -4.51 24.68
C ALA A 25 3.61 -3.71 23.57
N LEU A 26 2.78 -2.71 23.89
CA LEU A 26 2.13 -1.86 22.89
C LEU A 26 3.13 -1.02 22.09
N HIS A 27 4.14 -0.43 22.73
CA HIS A 27 5.19 0.29 22.02
C HIS A 27 5.93 -0.61 21.02
N ALA A 28 6.28 -1.84 21.41
CA ALA A 28 6.90 -2.80 20.50
C ALA A 28 5.99 -3.20 19.33
N GLN A 29 4.67 -3.27 19.55
CA GLN A 29 3.69 -3.51 18.48
C GLN A 29 3.60 -2.33 17.53
N ILE A 30 3.52 -1.11 18.05
CA ILE A 30 3.48 0.14 17.27
C ILE A 30 4.72 0.25 16.39
N GLU A 31 5.91 0.07 16.95
CA GLU A 31 7.17 0.16 16.21
C GLU A 31 7.23 -0.88 15.06
N ARG A 32 6.75 -2.10 15.31
CA ARG A 32 6.65 -3.13 14.27
C ARG A 32 5.67 -2.72 13.17
N LEU A 33 4.51 -2.18 13.51
CA LEU A 33 3.50 -1.73 12.54
C LEU A 33 3.98 -0.53 11.71
N GLU A 34 4.70 0.41 12.33
CA GLU A 34 5.33 1.53 11.62
C GLU A 34 6.36 1.04 10.61
N ARG A 35 7.22 0.08 11.00
CA ARG A 35 8.16 -0.58 10.08
C ARG A 35 7.45 -1.31 8.95
N ASP A 36 6.35 -2.02 9.24
CA ASP A 36 5.54 -2.69 8.23
C ASP A 36 4.90 -1.71 7.24
N LEU A 37 4.39 -0.59 7.74
CA LEU A 37 3.81 0.46 6.90
C LEU A 37 4.87 1.07 6.00
N ALA A 38 6.03 1.45 6.56
CA ALA A 38 7.15 2.00 5.79
C ALA A 38 7.61 1.04 4.69
N ARG A 39 7.72 -0.26 4.99
CA ARG A 39 8.06 -1.30 3.99
C ARG A 39 7.02 -1.41 2.89
N THR A 40 5.73 -1.41 3.26
CA THR A 40 4.63 -1.54 2.30
C THR A 40 4.58 -0.34 1.36
N VAL A 41 4.70 0.87 1.90
CA VAL A 41 4.75 2.11 1.12
C VAL A 41 5.98 2.13 0.20
N ALA A 42 7.15 1.77 0.72
CA ALA A 42 8.37 1.68 -0.08
C ALA A 42 8.27 0.66 -1.23
N ALA A 43 7.57 -0.46 -1.02
CA ALA A 43 7.36 -1.49 -2.04
C ALA A 43 6.40 -1.05 -3.17
N GLY A 44 5.54 -0.06 -2.93
CA GLY A 44 4.67 0.55 -3.94
C GLY A 44 5.24 1.82 -4.58
N TRP A 45 6.34 2.35 -4.04
CA TRP A 45 6.89 3.63 -4.48
C TRP A 45 7.61 3.52 -5.82
N GLN A 46 7.15 4.26 -6.82
CA GLN A 46 7.83 4.41 -8.11
C GLN A 46 8.76 5.61 -8.01
N ARG A 47 10.07 5.37 -8.05
CA ARG A 47 11.07 6.42 -7.82
C ARG A 47 11.28 7.30 -9.05
N ASP A 48 10.52 8.37 -9.12
CA ASP A 48 10.93 9.62 -9.75
C ASP A 48 11.03 10.72 -8.67
N GLY A 49 12.21 11.33 -8.52
CA GLY A 49 12.45 12.57 -7.77
C GLY A 49 11.95 12.61 -6.31
N LEU A 50 12.69 11.99 -5.38
CA LEU A 50 12.41 12.18 -3.95
C LEU A 50 12.99 13.50 -3.43
N THR A 51 12.15 14.50 -3.22
CA THR A 51 12.37 15.57 -2.23
C THR A 51 11.63 15.20 -0.95
N ALA A 52 12.37 14.66 0.04
CA ALA A 52 11.80 14.24 1.32
C ALA A 52 11.63 15.45 2.26
N GLY A 53 10.47 16.10 2.19
CA GLY A 53 10.00 17.00 3.25
C GLY A 53 9.41 16.18 4.40
N HIS A 54 10.12 16.08 5.52
CA HIS A 54 9.58 15.50 6.74
C HIS A 54 8.63 16.52 7.38
N GLY A 55 7.33 16.46 7.02
CA GLY A 55 6.29 17.25 7.65
C GLY A 55 6.20 16.91 9.14
N GLY A 56 6.71 17.81 9.97
CA GLY A 56 6.82 17.63 11.42
C GLY A 56 5.46 17.44 12.10
N ARG A 57 5.38 16.42 12.96
CA ARG A 57 4.34 16.37 14.00
C ARG A 57 4.90 17.04 15.25
N SER A 58 4.52 18.30 15.45
CA SER A 58 4.67 19.01 16.71
C SER A 58 3.58 18.54 17.67
N ASP A 59 3.82 17.46 18.38
CA ASP A 59 3.05 17.16 19.59
C ASP A 59 4.01 17.35 20.77
N ARG A 60 3.60 18.13 21.78
CA ARG A 60 4.42 18.35 22.98
C ARG A 60 4.75 16.98 23.61
N PRO A 61 5.98 16.78 24.14
CA PRO A 61 6.32 15.54 24.84
C PRO A 61 5.36 15.30 26.01
N ARG A 62 4.45 14.32 25.86
CA ARG A 62 3.57 13.84 26.92
C ARG A 62 3.61 12.32 26.99
N LEU A 63 3.52 11.79 28.20
CA LEU A 63 3.31 10.36 28.41
C LEU A 63 1.87 10.04 27.98
N ARG A 64 1.71 9.16 26.99
CA ARG A 64 0.40 8.68 26.55
C ARG A 64 -0.19 7.71 27.57
N ASP A 65 -1.50 7.66 27.70
CA ASP A 65 -2.15 6.58 28.46
C ASP A 65 -2.18 5.26 27.65
N LEU A 66 -2.69 4.18 28.27
CA LEU A 66 -2.74 2.86 27.62
C LEU A 66 -3.75 2.84 26.45
N GLY A 67 -4.90 3.49 26.61
CA GLY A 67 -5.95 3.56 25.58
C GLY A 67 -5.52 4.35 24.35
N GLU A 68 -4.77 5.44 24.54
CA GLU A 68 -4.14 6.18 23.44
C GLU A 68 -3.17 5.30 22.65
N LEU A 69 -2.38 4.46 23.31
CA LEU A 69 -1.46 3.54 22.64
C LEU A 69 -2.22 2.45 21.86
N GLU A 70 -3.31 1.92 22.41
CA GLU A 70 -4.16 0.95 21.71
C GLU A 70 -4.83 1.56 20.48
N ALA A 71 -5.39 2.77 20.61
CA ALA A 71 -5.98 3.49 19.48
C ALA A 71 -4.95 3.73 18.36
N ILE A 72 -3.70 4.04 18.72
CA ILE A 72 -2.62 4.21 17.75
C ILE A 72 -2.24 2.89 17.08
N ARG A 73 -2.12 1.81 17.86
CA ARG A 73 -1.88 0.45 17.34
C ARG A 73 -2.97 0.09 16.34
N ASP A 74 -4.24 0.29 16.68
CA ASP A 74 -5.37 -0.11 15.84
C ASP A 74 -5.46 0.74 14.58
N GLY A 75 -5.24 2.06 14.70
CA GLY A 75 -5.12 2.95 13.55
C GLY A 75 -3.96 2.57 12.62
N LEU A 76 -2.80 2.19 13.17
CA LEU A 76 -1.67 1.69 12.38
C LEU A 76 -1.96 0.34 11.73
N ALA A 77 -2.59 -0.59 12.45
CA ALA A 77 -2.98 -1.89 11.91
C ALA A 77 -3.94 -1.73 10.72
N ALA A 78 -4.94 -0.87 10.84
CA ALA A 78 -5.86 -0.52 9.75
C ALA A 78 -5.12 0.10 8.55
N ARG A 79 -4.19 1.03 8.79
CA ARG A 79 -3.37 1.65 7.72
C ARG A 79 -2.47 0.64 7.00
N VAL A 80 -1.83 -0.28 7.74
CA VAL A 80 -1.03 -1.36 7.15
C VAL A 80 -1.89 -2.29 6.30
N ALA A 81 -3.07 -2.68 6.81
CA ALA A 81 -3.99 -3.54 6.07
C ALA A 81 -4.46 -2.86 4.78
N GLY A 82 -4.85 -1.58 4.84
CA GLY A 82 -5.25 -0.78 3.70
C GLY A 82 -4.13 -0.66 2.65
N ALA A 83 -2.92 -0.27 3.08
CA ALA A 83 -1.77 -0.14 2.18
C ALA A 83 -1.41 -1.47 1.49
N ARG A 84 -1.52 -2.59 2.21
CA ARG A 84 -1.28 -3.94 1.63
C ARG A 84 -2.37 -4.33 0.64
N ALA A 85 -3.63 -3.98 0.89
CA ALA A 85 -4.72 -4.22 -0.04
C ALA A 85 -4.52 -3.42 -1.33
N GLU A 86 -4.25 -2.12 -1.21
CA GLU A 86 -3.99 -1.24 -2.37
C GLU A 86 -2.80 -1.73 -3.22
N LEU A 87 -1.69 -2.13 -2.57
CA LEU A 87 -0.53 -2.68 -3.27
C LEU A 87 -0.86 -3.98 -4.01
N ARG A 88 -1.68 -4.86 -3.41
CA ARG A 88 -2.13 -6.10 -4.08
C ARG A 88 -3.00 -5.79 -5.29
N ASP A 89 -3.99 -4.92 -5.14
CA ASP A 89 -4.90 -4.55 -6.22
C ASP A 89 -4.15 -3.88 -7.37
N ARG A 90 -3.16 -3.03 -7.04
CA ARG A 90 -2.28 -2.41 -8.02
C ARG A 90 -1.49 -3.47 -8.80
N ARG A 91 -0.84 -4.41 -8.10
CA ARG A 91 -0.07 -5.49 -8.74
C ARG A 91 -0.96 -6.40 -9.60
N ALA A 92 -2.19 -6.67 -9.18
CA ALA A 92 -3.14 -7.43 -9.98
C ALA A 92 -3.44 -6.70 -11.31
N ARG A 93 -3.77 -5.39 -11.25
CA ARG A 93 -3.98 -4.58 -12.45
C ARG A 93 -2.75 -4.55 -13.36
N GLU A 94 -1.55 -4.39 -12.79
CA GLU A 94 -0.30 -4.40 -13.55
C GLU A 94 -0.06 -5.76 -14.24
N ALA A 95 -0.36 -6.87 -13.56
CA ALA A 95 -0.27 -8.22 -14.13
C ALA A 95 -1.28 -8.43 -15.27
N ASP A 96 -2.52 -7.99 -15.11
CA ASP A 96 -3.54 -8.06 -16.16
C ASP A 96 -3.13 -7.25 -17.39
N ARG A 97 -2.51 -6.08 -17.18
CA ARG A 97 -2.00 -5.22 -18.26
C ARG A 97 -0.81 -5.85 -18.97
N LEU A 98 0.09 -6.55 -18.24
CA LEU A 98 1.18 -7.31 -18.83
C LEU A 98 0.67 -8.49 -19.67
N ALA A 99 -0.34 -9.21 -19.18
CA ALA A 99 -0.99 -10.28 -19.92
C ALA A 99 -1.60 -9.75 -21.22
N LEU A 100 -2.31 -8.62 -21.17
CA LEU A 100 -2.84 -7.95 -22.36
C LEU A 100 -1.74 -7.56 -23.36
N VAL A 101 -0.59 -7.07 -22.90
CA VAL A 101 0.54 -6.78 -23.80
C VAL A 101 1.04 -8.05 -24.48
N ALA A 102 1.14 -9.17 -23.76
CA ALA A 102 1.53 -10.45 -24.34
C ALA A 102 0.51 -10.91 -25.40
N GLU A 103 -0.79 -10.78 -25.13
CA GLU A 103 -1.86 -11.07 -26.10
C GLU A 103 -1.78 -10.17 -27.34
N MET A 104 -1.59 -8.86 -27.15
CA MET A 104 -1.40 -7.91 -28.25
C MET A 104 -0.21 -8.29 -29.15
N VAL A 105 0.88 -8.79 -28.57
CA VAL A 105 2.06 -9.22 -29.33
C VAL A 105 1.79 -10.53 -30.08
N ALA A 106 1.07 -11.47 -29.47
CA ALA A 106 0.76 -12.76 -30.07
C ALA A 106 -0.29 -12.69 -31.18
N ALA A 107 -1.32 -11.84 -31.01
CA ALA A 107 -2.47 -11.74 -31.90
C ALA A 107 -2.91 -10.27 -32.10
N PRO A 108 -2.07 -9.41 -32.72
CA PRO A 108 -2.34 -7.97 -32.82
C PRO A 108 -3.66 -7.65 -33.54
N GLU A 109 -4.09 -8.47 -34.50
CA GLU A 109 -5.35 -8.33 -35.24
C GLU A 109 -6.60 -8.44 -34.36
N ARG A 110 -6.51 -9.09 -33.20
CA ARG A 110 -7.59 -9.17 -32.19
C ARG A 110 -7.65 -7.95 -31.28
N HIS A 111 -6.60 -7.12 -31.27
CA HIS A 111 -6.44 -5.97 -30.39
C HIS A 111 -6.22 -4.67 -31.17
N ARG A 112 -6.93 -4.51 -32.30
CA ARG A 112 -6.84 -3.35 -33.21
C ARG A 112 -6.91 -2.04 -32.44
N TRP A 113 -5.99 -1.12 -32.73
CA TRP A 113 -5.88 0.21 -32.11
C TRP A 113 -5.65 0.24 -30.60
N ARG A 114 -5.48 -0.92 -29.95
CA ARG A 114 -5.25 -0.99 -28.50
C ARG A 114 -3.93 -0.32 -28.13
N ARG A 115 -3.93 0.34 -26.97
CA ARG A 115 -2.77 0.98 -26.36
C ARG A 115 -2.61 0.53 -24.93
N VAL A 116 -1.36 0.30 -24.52
CA VAL A 116 -0.95 0.07 -23.14
C VAL A 116 0.32 0.88 -22.90
N SER A 117 0.36 1.67 -21.84
CA SER A 117 1.52 2.46 -21.44
C SER A 117 2.41 1.72 -20.44
N HIS A 118 3.64 2.20 -20.25
CA HIS A 118 4.53 1.73 -19.19
C HIS A 118 3.92 1.94 -17.79
N ALA A 119 3.22 3.05 -17.58
CA ALA A 119 2.52 3.34 -16.33
C ALA A 119 1.43 2.29 -16.03
N ASP A 120 0.71 1.81 -17.05
CA ASP A 120 -0.31 0.76 -16.89
C ASP A 120 0.27 -0.57 -16.37
N VAL A 121 1.55 -0.86 -16.67
CA VAL A 121 2.25 -2.09 -16.28
C VAL A 121 3.21 -1.88 -15.10
N GLY A 122 3.10 -0.75 -14.41
CA GLY A 122 3.93 -0.46 -13.23
C GLY A 122 5.41 -0.23 -13.55
N ARG A 123 5.75 0.18 -14.78
CA ARG A 123 7.12 0.51 -15.19
C ARG A 123 7.31 2.02 -15.33
N PRO A 124 8.47 2.56 -14.92
CA PRO A 124 8.77 3.98 -15.13
C PRO A 124 8.99 4.31 -16.60
N GLY A 125 8.83 5.59 -16.96
CA GLY A 125 9.04 6.12 -18.30
C GLY A 125 7.81 6.13 -19.19
N CYS A 126 7.93 6.78 -20.36
CA CYS A 126 6.79 7.10 -21.21
C CYS A 126 6.57 6.16 -22.40
N ARG A 127 7.15 4.95 -22.36
CA ARG A 127 6.99 4.00 -23.47
C ARG A 127 5.54 3.51 -23.54
N GLU A 128 5.07 3.22 -24.74
CA GLU A 128 3.77 2.57 -24.94
C GLU A 128 3.82 1.49 -26.01
N TRP A 129 3.02 0.45 -25.83
CA TRP A 129 2.66 -0.52 -26.86
C TRP A 129 1.39 -0.06 -27.55
N ARG A 130 1.43 0.07 -28.87
CA ARG A 130 0.28 0.43 -29.71
C ARG A 130 0.14 -0.57 -30.84
N VAL A 131 -1.06 -1.09 -31.04
CA VAL A 131 -1.39 -1.90 -32.21
C VAL A 131 -1.78 -0.97 -33.36
N VAL A 132 -1.09 -1.11 -34.51
CA VAL A 132 -1.27 -0.27 -35.70
C VAL A 132 -1.32 -1.12 -36.97
N PRO A 133 -2.02 -0.68 -38.03
CA PRO A 133 -2.02 -1.38 -39.29
C PRO A 133 -0.62 -1.36 -39.92
N ARG A 134 -0.22 -2.48 -40.50
CA ARG A 134 1.04 -2.63 -41.23
C ARG A 134 0.93 -1.91 -42.57
N TRP A 135 1.91 -1.08 -42.91
CA TRP A 135 1.92 -0.32 -44.18
C TRP A 135 0.72 0.64 -44.37
N GLY A 136 0.15 1.16 -43.29
CA GLY A 136 -0.88 2.20 -43.37
C GLY A 136 -2.23 1.68 -43.89
N PRO A 137 -2.91 2.39 -44.81
CA PRO A 137 -4.25 2.02 -45.30
C PRO A 137 -4.34 0.60 -45.90
N VAL A 138 -3.25 0.10 -46.51
CA VAL A 138 -3.24 -1.25 -47.10
C VAL A 138 -3.40 -2.32 -46.02
N GLY A 139 -2.65 -2.25 -44.92
CA GLY A 139 -2.81 -3.21 -43.83
C GLY A 139 -4.13 -3.06 -43.10
N LEU A 140 -4.74 -1.87 -43.12
CA LEU A 140 -6.10 -1.72 -42.59
C LEU A 140 -7.11 -2.52 -43.43
N LEU A 141 -7.00 -2.48 -44.75
CA LEU A 141 -7.88 -3.21 -45.66
C LEU A 141 -7.59 -4.72 -45.69
N ALA A 142 -6.33 -5.11 -45.56
CA ALA A 142 -5.88 -6.51 -45.60
C ALA A 142 -5.83 -7.18 -44.21
N ASP A 143 -6.30 -6.50 -43.16
CA ASP A 143 -6.24 -6.94 -41.76
C ASP A 143 -4.83 -7.31 -41.27
N TRP A 144 -3.81 -6.61 -41.76
CA TRP A 144 -2.42 -6.79 -41.35
C TRP A 144 -2.07 -5.83 -40.22
N TRP A 145 -1.81 -6.38 -39.03
CA TRP A 145 -1.52 -5.60 -37.83
C TRP A 145 -0.13 -5.87 -37.28
N ARG A 146 0.39 -4.90 -36.52
CA ARG A 146 1.64 -5.05 -35.77
C ARG A 146 1.58 -4.27 -34.47
N VAL A 147 2.31 -4.73 -33.46
CA VAL A 147 2.61 -3.93 -32.28
C VAL A 147 3.79 -3.01 -32.60
N LYS A 148 3.63 -1.73 -32.28
CA LYS A 148 4.69 -0.72 -32.28
C LYS A 148 4.93 -0.30 -30.84
N VAL A 149 6.18 -0.37 -30.40
CA VAL A 149 6.61 0.22 -29.14
C VAL A 149 7.09 1.63 -29.44
N SER A 150 6.41 2.65 -28.95
CA SER A 150 6.90 4.03 -29.07
C SER A 150 7.71 4.40 -27.83
N SER A 151 8.77 5.18 -28.04
CA SER A 151 9.66 5.68 -26.99
C SER A 151 9.36 7.13 -26.59
N GLY A 152 8.34 7.76 -27.18
CA GLY A 152 8.08 9.19 -27.02
C GLY A 152 7.23 9.47 -25.78
N CYS A 153 7.72 10.36 -24.90
CA CYS A 153 6.87 11.00 -23.92
C CYS A 153 5.86 11.90 -24.66
N PRO A 154 4.54 11.66 -24.52
CA PRO A 154 3.58 12.64 -25.00
C PRO A 154 3.83 13.93 -24.20
N LEU A 155 4.17 15.01 -24.90
CA LEU A 155 4.17 16.34 -24.31
C LEU A 155 2.75 16.59 -23.80
N ALA A 156 2.61 16.91 -22.51
CA ALA A 156 1.32 17.24 -21.94
C ALA A 156 0.67 18.33 -22.80
N THR A 157 -0.55 18.07 -23.30
CA THR A 157 -1.40 19.07 -23.94
C THR A 157 -2.16 19.82 -22.86
#